data_AF-A0A086THQ2-F1
#
_entry.id   AF-A0A086THQ2-F1
#
_cell.length_a   1.000
_cell.length_b   1.000
_cell.length_c   1.000
_cell.angle_alpha   90.00
_cell.angle_beta   90.00
_cell.angle_gamma   90.00
#
_symmetry.space_group_name_H-M   'P 1'
#
loop_
_entity.id
_entity.type
_entity.pdbx_description
1 polymer ?
#
loop_
_entity_poly.entity_id
_entity_poly.type
_entity_poly.pdbx_seq_one_letter_code
_entity_poly.pdbx_strand_id
1 'polypeptide(L)'
;MSERAQAASAGGGEVKAKLHGRAFYESIGSPKFIVAPMVDQSEFAWRMLTRSYLPSSEQSNLLAYTPMFHARLFAQEDKYRRAHFQATRPDTTEPWLDGNPSIDRPLFVQFCANDPAHLLAAAKLAAPHCDAVDLNLGCPQGIARKGHYGAFLQEDQDLIFRLINTLHKELPIPVTAKIRILETREKTLEYARNVLRAGASILTVHGRRREQKGHLTGVADWDVIRYLRENLPPETVLFANGNILQAGDVQRCLEATGADGVMSAEGNLSDPAIFGRAPGVGEEGREYWRGKDGKGGWRVDAVMRRYMDILHRYAEGVDPPQRRPLFIPGDEEAAAGAEAADTTTDEPPAKKRRKDTPTSNKRPEPNPNFSAVQSHLFHLLRHLVSRHTDVRDMLARSSRGGMPAFECVLAAVESKVAAGLAEYERTGGSSWDDEVRELYAREDGPEGESSVGTMKRCKRPWWVVQPIVRPLPSEAMAKGAIRPSKKDRQEQKKEQEEASGKGIGGKSEDSAAVPEGDGKKKNGNVPVEEENGDLQSTEQQKDLAARDELVAG
;
A
#
# COMPACT_ATOMS: atom_id res chain seq x y z
N MET A 1 -37.89 8.20 -59.03
CA MET A 1 -36.68 9.00 -59.28
C MET A 1 -36.62 10.13 -58.27
N SER A 2 -35.49 10.20 -57.58
CA SER A 2 -34.95 11.29 -56.74
C SER A 2 -35.64 11.65 -55.43
N GLU A 3 -34.99 11.20 -54.37
CA GLU A 3 -35.08 11.58 -52.97
C GLU A 3 -34.87 13.08 -52.75
N ARG A 4 -35.55 13.57 -51.70
CA ARG A 4 -35.35 14.89 -51.10
C ARG A 4 -34.08 14.88 -50.25
N ALA A 5 -33.19 15.83 -50.53
CA ALA A 5 -32.12 16.22 -49.63
C ALA A 5 -32.69 16.86 -48.36
N GLN A 6 -32.56 16.17 -47.23
CA GLN A 6 -32.55 16.77 -45.90
C GLN A 6 -31.16 16.55 -45.33
N ALA A 7 -30.34 17.59 -45.39
CA ALA A 7 -29.07 17.65 -44.69
C ALA A 7 -29.36 17.72 -43.18
N ALA A 8 -29.04 16.63 -42.48
CA ALA A 8 -29.01 16.58 -41.04
C ALA A 8 -27.84 17.43 -40.52
N SER A 9 -28.13 18.40 -39.65
CA SER A 9 -27.10 19.09 -38.87
C SER A 9 -26.49 18.10 -37.88
N ALA A 10 -25.26 17.67 -38.16
CA ALA A 10 -24.45 16.96 -37.18
C ALA A 10 -24.09 17.92 -36.05
N GLY A 11 -24.66 17.69 -34.86
CA GLY A 11 -24.28 18.38 -33.63
C GLY A 11 -22.84 18.02 -33.27
N GLY A 12 -21.92 18.96 -33.50
CA GLY A 12 -20.57 18.88 -32.96
C GLY A 12 -20.62 19.04 -31.44
N GLY A 13 -20.45 17.94 -30.70
CA GLY A 13 -20.15 18.02 -29.28
C GLY A 13 -18.75 18.61 -29.10
N GLU A 14 -18.65 19.72 -28.37
CA GLU A 14 -17.35 20.30 -27.98
C GLU A 14 -16.50 19.23 -27.28
N VAL A 15 -15.34 18.91 -27.85
CA VAL A 15 -14.34 18.06 -27.19
C VAL A 15 -13.81 18.87 -26.00
N LYS A 16 -14.30 18.57 -24.79
CA LYS A 16 -13.83 19.20 -23.56
C LYS A 16 -12.32 18.98 -23.44
N ALA A 17 -11.55 20.06 -23.38
CA ALA A 17 -10.10 20.00 -23.32
C ALA A 17 -9.64 19.18 -22.10
N LYS A 18 -8.68 18.27 -22.30
CA LYS A 18 -8.03 17.49 -21.25
C LYS A 18 -7.28 18.45 -20.32
N LEU A 19 -7.74 18.57 -19.08
CA LEU A 19 -7.04 19.32 -18.04
C LEU A 19 -5.69 18.65 -17.73
N HIS A 20 -4.68 19.44 -17.35
CA HIS A 20 -3.33 18.95 -17.07
C HIS A 20 -2.69 19.77 -15.94
N GLY A 21 -1.74 19.16 -15.22
CA GLY A 21 -1.01 19.84 -14.13
C GLY A 21 -1.93 20.35 -13.03
N ARG A 22 -1.64 21.56 -12.53
CA ARG A 22 -2.42 22.21 -11.47
C ARG A 22 -3.90 22.40 -11.80
N ALA A 23 -4.25 22.73 -13.04
CA ALA A 23 -5.65 22.89 -13.44
C ALA A 23 -6.46 21.59 -13.27
N PHE A 24 -5.84 20.43 -13.54
CA PHE A 24 -6.48 19.15 -13.24
C PHE A 24 -6.62 18.92 -11.73
N TYR A 25 -5.55 19.14 -10.97
CA TYR A 25 -5.55 18.98 -9.51
C TYR A 25 -6.63 19.84 -8.83
N GLU A 26 -6.79 21.09 -9.26
CA GLU A 26 -7.84 21.99 -8.77
C GLU A 26 -9.24 21.50 -9.16
N SER A 27 -9.40 20.96 -10.37
CA SER A 27 -10.70 20.44 -10.84
C SER A 27 -11.22 19.24 -10.04
N ILE A 28 -10.33 18.49 -9.38
CA ILE A 28 -10.69 17.38 -8.49
C ILE A 28 -10.75 17.78 -7.00
N GLY A 29 -10.79 19.09 -6.72
CA GLY A 29 -10.95 19.63 -5.36
C GLY A 29 -9.65 19.84 -4.58
N SER A 30 -8.49 19.80 -5.25
CA SER A 30 -7.17 19.95 -4.61
C SER A 30 -6.98 19.03 -3.38
N PRO A 31 -7.16 17.70 -3.53
CA PRO A 31 -7.12 16.79 -2.40
C PRO A 31 -5.75 16.84 -1.70
N LYS A 32 -5.77 16.95 -0.38
CA LYS A 32 -4.56 16.95 0.47
C LYS A 32 -4.31 15.61 1.14
N PHE A 33 -5.34 14.78 1.25
CA PHE A 33 -5.29 13.47 1.89
C PHE A 33 -5.30 12.39 0.83
N ILE A 34 -4.24 11.59 0.76
CA ILE A 34 -4.09 10.56 -0.27
C ILE A 34 -3.93 9.17 0.37
N VAL A 35 -4.81 8.24 0.03
CA VAL A 35 -4.65 6.81 0.33
C VAL A 35 -3.73 6.20 -0.72
N ALA A 36 -2.61 5.63 -0.28
CA ALA A 36 -1.61 5.07 -1.17
C ALA A 36 -2.11 3.83 -1.93
N PRO A 37 -1.58 3.57 -3.13
CA PRO A 37 -1.74 2.28 -3.79
C PRO A 37 -0.98 1.21 -3.01
N MET A 38 -1.68 0.16 -2.58
CA MET A 38 -1.09 -0.95 -1.85
C MET A 38 -1.67 -2.25 -2.41
N VAL A 39 -0.79 -3.12 -2.92
CA VAL A 39 -1.20 -4.42 -3.48
C VAL A 39 -1.90 -5.22 -2.39
N ASP A 40 -3.10 -5.71 -2.70
CA ASP A 40 -4.00 -6.45 -1.80
C ASP A 40 -4.36 -5.71 -0.51
N GLN A 41 -4.29 -4.39 -0.49
CA GLN A 41 -4.41 -3.56 0.71
C GLN A 41 -5.14 -2.21 0.49
N SER A 42 -5.56 -1.90 -0.74
CA SER A 42 -6.22 -0.63 -1.07
C SER A 42 -7.45 -0.82 -1.94
N GLU A 43 -8.15 -1.93 -1.74
CA GLU A 43 -9.43 -2.28 -2.38
C GLU A 43 -10.52 -1.29 -1.98
N PHE A 44 -11.61 -1.28 -2.76
CA PHE A 44 -12.74 -0.39 -2.56
C PHE A 44 -13.19 -0.31 -1.10
N ALA A 45 -13.41 -1.45 -0.43
CA ALA A 45 -13.92 -1.46 0.95
C ALA A 45 -12.96 -0.77 1.93
N TRP A 46 -11.64 -0.88 1.74
CA TRP A 46 -10.66 -0.19 2.59
C TRP A 46 -10.60 1.31 2.30
N ARG A 47 -10.73 1.71 1.03
CA ARG A 47 -10.85 3.13 0.64
C ARG A 47 -12.11 3.75 1.26
N MET A 48 -13.23 3.04 1.24
CA MET A 48 -14.48 3.48 1.88
C MET A 48 -14.35 3.57 3.39
N LEU A 49 -13.66 2.62 4.03
CA LEU A 49 -13.38 2.68 5.46
C LEU A 49 -12.62 3.96 5.81
N THR A 50 -11.56 4.27 5.07
CA THR A 50 -10.80 5.50 5.28
C THR A 50 -11.66 6.75 5.06
N ARG A 51 -12.41 6.78 3.95
CA ARG A 51 -13.28 7.92 3.58
C ARG A 51 -14.38 8.17 4.62
N SER A 52 -14.87 7.13 5.29
CA SER A 52 -15.93 7.22 6.31
C SER A 52 -15.56 8.03 7.56
N TYR A 53 -14.28 8.29 7.79
CA TYR A 53 -13.81 9.12 8.90
C TYR A 53 -13.78 10.61 8.58
N LEU A 54 -14.12 10.98 7.33
CA LEU A 54 -14.34 12.36 6.93
C LEU A 54 -15.84 12.69 6.93
N PRO A 55 -16.22 13.91 7.34
CA PRO A 55 -17.58 14.42 7.14
C PRO A 55 -17.98 14.29 5.67
N SER A 56 -19.26 14.01 5.38
CA SER A 56 -19.74 13.78 4.00
C SER A 56 -19.37 14.91 3.03
N SER A 57 -19.34 16.16 3.50
CA SER A 57 -18.93 17.34 2.71
C SER A 57 -17.44 17.40 2.39
N GLU A 58 -16.60 16.68 3.13
CA GLU A 58 -15.14 16.64 2.97
C GLU A 58 -14.65 15.31 2.36
N GLN A 59 -15.53 14.34 2.14
CA GLN A 59 -15.14 13.03 1.61
C GLN A 59 -14.47 13.11 0.24
N SER A 60 -14.83 14.08 -0.60
CA SER A 60 -14.19 14.34 -1.89
C SER A 60 -12.77 14.93 -1.78
N ASN A 61 -12.37 15.44 -0.60
CA ASN A 61 -11.02 15.93 -0.35
C ASN A 61 -10.00 14.79 -0.17
N LEU A 62 -10.49 13.55 -0.06
CA LEU A 62 -9.66 12.35 -0.03
C LEU A 62 -9.53 11.77 -1.44
N LEU A 63 -8.31 11.79 -1.95
CA LEU A 63 -7.92 11.03 -3.14
C LEU A 63 -7.49 9.64 -2.71
N ALA A 64 -7.89 8.63 -3.46
CA ALA A 64 -7.41 7.29 -3.24
C ALA A 64 -6.84 6.68 -4.52
N TYR A 65 -6.06 5.62 -4.35
CA TYR A 65 -5.50 4.85 -5.44
C TYR A 65 -6.01 3.41 -5.35
N THR A 66 -6.20 2.76 -6.50
CA THR A 66 -6.42 1.32 -6.54
C THR A 66 -5.16 0.56 -6.09
N PRO A 67 -5.26 -0.75 -5.82
CA PRO A 67 -4.08 -1.61 -5.85
C PRO A 67 -3.36 -1.47 -7.19
N MET A 68 -2.06 -1.80 -7.20
CA MET A 68 -1.26 -1.76 -8.42
C MET A 68 -1.64 -2.94 -9.32
N PHE A 69 -2.14 -2.67 -10.52
CA PHE A 69 -2.52 -3.70 -11.49
C PHE A 69 -1.43 -3.95 -12.53
N HIS A 70 -1.24 -5.21 -12.93
CA HIS A 70 -0.32 -5.53 -14.03
C HIS A 70 -0.97 -5.21 -15.37
N ALA A 71 -0.45 -4.23 -16.12
CA ALA A 71 -1.11 -3.72 -17.33
C ALA A 71 -1.39 -4.80 -18.38
N ARG A 72 -0.42 -5.68 -18.68
CA ARG A 72 -0.62 -6.77 -19.65
C ARG A 72 -1.80 -7.68 -19.28
N LEU A 73 -1.83 -8.17 -18.03
CA LEU A 73 -2.91 -9.03 -17.53
C LEU A 73 -4.24 -8.29 -17.53
N PHE A 74 -4.26 -7.04 -17.07
CA PHE A 74 -5.46 -6.22 -17.05
C PHE A 74 -6.05 -5.98 -18.44
N ALA A 75 -5.21 -5.83 -19.47
CA ALA A 75 -5.64 -5.65 -20.85
C ALA A 75 -6.13 -6.96 -21.49
N GLN A 76 -5.38 -8.05 -21.31
CA GLN A 76 -5.57 -9.29 -22.07
C GLN A 76 -6.52 -10.29 -21.39
N GLU A 77 -6.63 -10.25 -20.06
CA GLU A 77 -7.34 -11.27 -19.28
C GLU A 77 -8.52 -10.66 -18.55
N ASP A 78 -9.73 -10.84 -19.11
CA ASP A 78 -10.97 -10.36 -18.51
C ASP A 78 -11.17 -10.90 -17.08
N LYS A 79 -10.80 -12.16 -16.85
CA LYS A 79 -10.85 -12.80 -15.53
C LYS A 79 -9.96 -12.08 -14.51
N TYR A 80 -8.74 -11.71 -14.88
CA TYR A 80 -7.84 -10.94 -14.00
C TYR A 80 -8.47 -9.58 -13.70
N ARG A 81 -8.92 -8.86 -14.73
CA ARG A 81 -9.55 -7.55 -14.57
C ARG A 81 -10.77 -7.59 -13.65
N ARG A 82 -11.71 -8.51 -13.87
CA ARG A 82 -12.93 -8.67 -13.03
C ARG A 82 -12.61 -9.06 -11.59
N ALA A 83 -11.55 -9.83 -11.37
CA ALA A 83 -11.11 -10.25 -10.04
C ALA A 83 -10.46 -9.11 -9.22
N HIS A 84 -10.03 -8.03 -9.86
CA HIS A 84 -9.26 -6.95 -9.22
C HIS A 84 -9.90 -5.55 -9.32
N PHE A 85 -10.81 -5.31 -10.28
CA PHE A 85 -11.40 -4.00 -10.54
C PHE A 85 -12.88 -4.10 -10.91
N GLN A 86 -13.74 -3.79 -9.95
CA GLN A 86 -15.20 -3.94 -9.99
C GLN A 86 -15.89 -2.61 -10.36
N ALA A 87 -15.48 -2.03 -11.49
CA ALA A 87 -15.96 -0.71 -11.88
C ALA A 87 -17.41 -0.67 -12.37
N THR A 88 -17.87 -1.74 -13.03
CA THR A 88 -19.28 -1.90 -13.43
C THR A 88 -19.84 -3.21 -12.92
N ARG A 89 -21.17 -3.30 -12.81
CA ARG A 89 -21.80 -4.58 -12.48
C ARG A 89 -21.56 -5.58 -13.61
N PRO A 90 -21.42 -6.88 -13.29
CA PRO A 90 -21.31 -7.93 -14.29
C PRO A 90 -22.33 -7.77 -15.42
N ASP A 91 -21.83 -7.80 -16.65
CA ASP A 91 -22.64 -7.78 -17.89
C ASP A 91 -23.48 -6.49 -18.09
N THR A 92 -23.11 -5.38 -17.42
CA THR A 92 -23.75 -4.06 -17.58
C THR A 92 -22.71 -2.94 -17.71
N THR A 93 -23.19 -1.74 -18.02
CA THR A 93 -22.42 -0.48 -17.94
C THR A 93 -22.71 0.33 -16.68
N GLU A 94 -23.52 -0.21 -15.75
CA GLU A 94 -23.89 0.47 -14.50
C GLU A 94 -22.65 0.57 -13.59
N PRO A 95 -22.24 1.77 -13.15
CA PRO A 95 -21.15 1.93 -12.19
C PRO A 95 -21.43 1.15 -10.90
N TRP A 96 -20.42 0.45 -10.38
CA TRP A 96 -20.59 -0.43 -9.22
C TRP A 96 -19.75 -0.02 -8.01
N LEU A 97 -18.53 -0.52 -7.85
CA LEU A 97 -17.70 -0.25 -6.68
C LEU A 97 -16.52 0.66 -7.04
N ASP A 98 -15.50 0.11 -7.70
CA ASP A 98 -14.27 0.84 -7.99
C ASP A 98 -14.52 2.03 -8.92
N GLY A 99 -14.22 3.24 -8.45
CA GLY A 99 -14.33 4.45 -9.24
C GLY A 99 -15.76 4.89 -9.54
N ASN A 100 -16.73 4.36 -8.78
CA ASN A 100 -18.11 4.79 -8.82
C ASN A 100 -18.20 6.30 -8.53
N PRO A 101 -18.77 7.11 -9.45
CA PRO A 101 -18.80 8.56 -9.32
C PRO A 101 -19.45 9.11 -8.04
N SER A 102 -20.35 8.36 -7.39
CA SER A 102 -21.07 8.85 -6.22
C SER A 102 -20.38 8.54 -4.89
N ILE A 103 -19.44 7.58 -4.85
CA ILE A 103 -18.91 7.04 -3.58
C ILE A 103 -17.39 6.85 -3.55
N ASP A 104 -16.74 6.62 -4.69
CA ASP A 104 -15.32 6.28 -4.75
C ASP A 104 -14.53 7.17 -5.71
N ARG A 105 -14.87 8.46 -5.74
CA ARG A 105 -14.10 9.49 -6.44
C ARG A 105 -13.73 10.66 -5.50
N PRO A 106 -12.56 11.31 -5.67
CA PRO A 106 -11.59 11.06 -6.74
C PRO A 106 -10.77 9.76 -6.53
N LEU A 107 -10.49 9.05 -7.63
CA LEU A 107 -9.74 7.79 -7.65
C LEU A 107 -8.75 7.76 -8.82
N PHE A 108 -7.49 7.40 -8.53
CA PHE A 108 -6.50 7.10 -9.55
C PHE A 108 -6.28 5.59 -9.67
N VAL A 109 -6.30 5.08 -10.90
CA VAL A 109 -6.03 3.65 -11.17
C VAL A 109 -4.55 3.48 -11.47
N GLN A 110 -3.84 2.69 -10.66
CA GLN A 110 -2.41 2.51 -10.80
C GLN A 110 -2.05 1.23 -11.56
N PHE A 111 -1.15 1.36 -12.54
CA PHE A 111 -0.58 0.22 -13.26
C PHE A 111 0.92 0.06 -13.01
N CYS A 112 1.39 -1.18 -13.07
CA CYS A 112 2.76 -1.49 -13.45
C CYS A 112 2.83 -1.99 -14.90
N ALA A 113 3.86 -1.56 -15.62
CA ALA A 113 4.09 -1.93 -17.00
C ALA A 113 5.56 -1.68 -17.38
N ASN A 114 5.99 -2.29 -18.46
CA ASN A 114 7.27 -2.06 -19.12
C ASN A 114 7.14 -2.03 -20.65
N ASP A 115 5.91 -2.06 -21.17
CA ASP A 115 5.58 -1.97 -22.58
C ASP A 115 4.50 -0.90 -22.78
N PRO A 116 4.73 0.14 -23.62
CA PRO A 116 3.76 1.20 -23.84
C PRO A 116 2.44 0.75 -24.46
N ALA A 117 2.42 -0.29 -25.30
CA ALA A 117 1.20 -0.76 -25.95
C ALA A 117 0.29 -1.49 -24.96
N HIS A 118 0.85 -2.38 -24.14
CA HIS A 118 0.13 -3.04 -23.04
C HIS A 118 -0.40 -2.04 -22.02
N LEU A 119 0.43 -1.06 -21.64
CA LEU A 119 0.01 0.00 -20.72
C LEU A 119 -1.16 0.81 -21.28
N LEU A 120 -1.10 1.22 -22.55
CA LEU A 120 -2.16 1.99 -23.18
C LEU A 120 -3.46 1.19 -23.29
N ALA A 121 -3.39 -0.09 -23.68
CA ALA A 121 -4.55 -0.96 -23.77
C ALA A 121 -5.27 -1.10 -22.42
N ALA A 122 -4.52 -1.32 -21.33
CA ALA A 122 -5.08 -1.39 -19.98
C ALA A 122 -5.67 -0.06 -19.53
N ALA A 123 -4.95 1.04 -19.77
CA ALA A 123 -5.38 2.37 -19.38
C ALA A 123 -6.66 2.83 -20.08
N LYS A 124 -6.85 2.48 -21.36
CA LYS A 124 -8.11 2.76 -22.09
C LYS A 124 -9.32 2.08 -21.47
N LEU A 125 -9.15 0.89 -20.87
CA LEU A 125 -10.22 0.17 -20.18
C LEU A 125 -10.55 0.79 -18.81
N ALA A 126 -9.55 1.33 -18.11
CA ALA A 126 -9.74 1.96 -16.80
C ALA A 126 -10.23 3.42 -16.89
N ALA A 127 -9.88 4.15 -17.95
CA ALA A 127 -10.09 5.58 -18.09
C ALA A 127 -11.54 6.08 -17.86
N PRO A 128 -12.60 5.37 -18.28
CA PRO A 128 -13.98 5.80 -17.98
C PRO A 128 -14.32 5.77 -16.48
N HIS A 129 -13.56 5.01 -15.70
CA HIS A 129 -13.87 4.64 -14.32
C HIS A 129 -12.91 5.28 -13.31
N CYS A 130 -12.10 6.27 -13.70
CA CYS A 130 -11.19 6.97 -12.79
C CYS A 130 -10.97 8.42 -13.22
N ASP A 131 -10.29 9.18 -12.38
CA ASP A 131 -9.98 10.59 -12.63
C ASP A 131 -8.58 10.77 -13.24
N ALA A 132 -7.68 9.82 -12.99
CA ALA A 132 -6.39 9.70 -13.67
C ALA A 132 -5.89 8.25 -13.70
N VAL A 133 -5.00 7.97 -14.66
CA VAL A 133 -4.19 6.74 -14.66
C VAL A 133 -2.81 7.04 -14.10
N ASP A 134 -2.35 6.24 -13.13
CA ASP A 134 -1.05 6.39 -12.50
C ASP A 134 -0.08 5.29 -12.95
N LEU A 135 1.18 5.67 -13.23
CA LEU A 135 2.27 4.72 -13.47
C LEU A 135 3.09 4.49 -12.19
N ASN A 136 3.13 3.24 -11.73
CA ASN A 136 4.01 2.83 -10.64
C ASN A 136 5.46 2.76 -11.11
N LEU A 137 6.31 3.61 -10.53
CA LEU A 137 7.76 3.61 -10.72
C LEU A 137 8.50 3.49 -9.38
N GLY A 138 7.83 2.93 -8.36
CA GLY A 138 8.29 2.95 -6.98
C GLY A 138 8.29 1.59 -6.26
N CYS A 139 7.64 0.56 -6.81
CA CYS A 139 7.58 -0.77 -6.19
C CYS A 139 8.98 -1.42 -6.18
N PRO A 140 9.57 -1.73 -5.01
CA PRO A 140 10.90 -2.32 -4.93
C PRO A 140 10.87 -3.85 -4.73
N GLN A 141 9.69 -4.47 -4.86
CA GLN A 141 9.49 -5.88 -4.51
C GLN A 141 10.15 -6.84 -5.52
N GLY A 142 10.39 -8.08 -5.08
CA GLY A 142 11.03 -9.10 -5.92
C GLY A 142 10.25 -9.39 -7.21
N ILE A 143 8.91 -9.34 -7.16
CA ILE A 143 8.06 -9.53 -8.33
C ILE A 143 8.24 -8.41 -9.37
N ALA A 144 8.41 -7.17 -8.91
CA ALA A 144 8.72 -6.02 -9.77
C ALA A 144 10.11 -6.13 -10.41
N ARG A 145 11.09 -6.68 -9.68
CA ARG A 145 12.42 -6.99 -10.23
C ARG A 145 12.32 -8.02 -11.35
N LYS A 146 11.62 -9.13 -11.09
CA LYS A 146 11.44 -10.24 -12.04
C LYS A 146 10.68 -9.81 -13.29
N GLY A 147 9.65 -9.00 -13.13
CA GLY A 147 8.85 -8.47 -14.23
C GLY A 147 9.41 -7.20 -14.89
N HIS A 148 10.54 -6.69 -14.39
CA HIS A 148 11.18 -5.44 -14.86
C HIS A 148 10.19 -4.26 -14.96
N TYR A 149 9.55 -3.92 -13.84
CA TYR A 149 8.67 -2.75 -13.70
C TYR A 149 8.89 -2.07 -12.33
N GLY A 150 8.15 -1.00 -12.04
CA GLY A 150 8.25 -0.30 -10.75
C GLY A 150 9.60 0.38 -10.59
N ALA A 151 10.23 0.26 -9.42
CA ALA A 151 11.52 0.90 -9.13
C ALA A 151 12.71 0.32 -9.94
N PHE A 152 12.49 -0.74 -10.74
CA PHE A 152 13.52 -1.32 -11.61
C PHE A 152 13.52 -0.73 -13.02
N LEU A 153 12.65 0.25 -13.28
CA LEU A 153 12.70 1.09 -14.49
C LEU A 153 13.50 2.37 -14.28
N GLN A 154 13.87 2.71 -13.04
CA GLN A 154 14.47 4.02 -12.73
C GLN A 154 15.80 4.27 -13.47
N GLU A 155 16.49 3.22 -13.92
CA GLU A 155 17.68 3.31 -14.77
C GLU A 155 17.37 3.49 -16.28
N ASP A 156 16.17 3.13 -16.74
CA ASP A 156 15.72 3.26 -18.14
C ASP A 156 14.76 4.46 -18.30
N GLN A 157 15.36 5.64 -18.27
CA GLN A 157 14.63 6.92 -18.36
C GLN A 157 13.90 7.10 -19.70
N ASP A 158 14.41 6.51 -20.78
CA ASP A 158 13.79 6.58 -22.10
C ASP A 158 12.51 5.73 -22.17
N LEU A 159 12.53 4.53 -21.58
CA LEU A 159 11.32 3.72 -21.46
C LEU A 159 10.28 4.41 -20.57
N ILE A 160 10.68 4.97 -19.42
CA ILE A 160 9.76 5.74 -18.56
C ILE A 160 9.10 6.88 -19.34
N PHE A 161 9.89 7.65 -20.09
CA PHE A 161 9.37 8.72 -20.93
C PHE A 161 8.35 8.18 -21.93
N ARG A 162 8.66 7.11 -22.66
CA ARG A 162 7.75 6.51 -23.64
C ARG A 162 6.46 5.99 -23.00
N LEU A 163 6.52 5.35 -21.84
CA LEU A 163 5.34 4.84 -21.14
C LEU A 163 4.37 5.98 -20.79
N ILE A 164 4.87 7.03 -20.13
CA ILE A 164 4.05 8.16 -19.68
C ILE A 164 3.55 8.98 -20.88
N ASN A 165 4.42 9.28 -21.83
CA ASN A 165 4.08 10.12 -22.99
C ASN A 165 3.06 9.47 -23.92
N THR A 166 3.11 8.14 -24.08
CA THR A 166 2.07 7.40 -24.81
C THR A 166 0.71 7.58 -24.13
N LEU A 167 0.62 7.39 -22.81
CA LEU A 167 -0.65 7.60 -22.10
C LEU A 167 -1.09 9.08 -22.15
N HIS A 168 -0.15 10.02 -22.00
CA HIS A 168 -0.44 11.45 -22.00
C HIS A 168 -1.09 11.89 -23.32
N LYS A 169 -0.58 11.41 -24.46
CA LYS A 169 -1.10 11.74 -25.79
C LYS A 169 -2.42 11.06 -26.12
N GLU A 170 -2.60 9.81 -25.67
CA GLU A 170 -3.66 8.94 -26.17
C GLU A 170 -4.88 8.83 -25.23
N LEU A 171 -4.74 9.15 -23.94
CA LEU A 171 -5.85 9.10 -23.00
C LEU A 171 -6.61 10.44 -22.92
N PRO A 172 -7.94 10.41 -22.81
CA PRO A 172 -8.74 11.62 -22.59
C PRO A 172 -8.61 12.18 -21.17
N ILE A 173 -8.09 11.38 -20.23
CA ILE A 173 -7.87 11.76 -18.84
C ILE A 173 -6.38 11.93 -18.52
N PRO A 174 -6.03 12.67 -17.46
CA PRO A 174 -4.66 12.86 -16.99
C PRO A 174 -3.90 11.58 -16.65
N VAL A 175 -2.58 11.69 -16.71
CA VAL A 175 -1.64 10.65 -16.30
C VAL A 175 -0.83 11.16 -15.13
N THR A 176 -0.60 10.34 -14.12
CA THR A 176 0.25 10.66 -12.97
C THR A 176 1.34 9.60 -12.82
N ALA A 177 2.34 9.88 -11.99
CA ALA A 177 3.38 8.91 -11.71
C ALA A 177 3.81 8.95 -10.25
N LYS A 178 4.16 7.77 -9.71
CA LYS A 178 4.71 7.63 -8.37
C LYS A 178 6.14 7.09 -8.41
N ILE A 179 7.10 7.88 -7.95
CA ILE A 179 8.53 7.55 -7.93
C ILE A 179 9.06 7.33 -6.50
N ARG A 180 10.28 6.79 -6.43
CA ARG A 180 11.17 6.84 -5.26
C ARG A 180 12.30 7.83 -5.53
N ILE A 181 12.90 8.35 -4.47
CA ILE A 181 14.12 9.16 -4.57
C ILE A 181 15.32 8.29 -4.99
N LEU A 182 16.32 8.91 -5.61
CA LEU A 182 17.57 8.27 -6.05
C LEU A 182 18.71 8.56 -5.05
N GLU A 183 19.95 8.22 -5.40
CA GLU A 183 21.09 8.34 -4.49
C GLU A 183 21.43 9.78 -4.11
N THR A 184 21.10 10.73 -4.99
CA THR A 184 21.30 12.17 -4.78
C THR A 184 20.03 12.93 -5.11
N ARG A 185 19.85 14.09 -4.48
CA ARG A 185 18.71 14.98 -4.74
C ARG A 185 18.75 15.54 -6.17
N GLU A 186 19.93 15.72 -6.75
CA GLU A 186 20.13 16.19 -8.12
C GLU A 186 19.68 15.14 -9.15
N LYS A 187 20.10 13.87 -8.99
CA LYS A 187 19.59 12.78 -9.84
C LYS A 187 18.08 12.61 -9.69
N THR A 188 17.56 12.75 -8.47
CA THR A 188 16.12 12.71 -8.22
C THR A 188 15.39 13.83 -8.96
N LEU A 189 15.97 15.03 -9.01
CA LEU A 189 15.42 16.16 -9.76
C LEU A 189 15.42 15.93 -11.27
N GLU A 190 16.50 15.38 -11.82
CA GLU A 190 16.56 14.99 -13.25
C GLU A 190 15.49 13.94 -13.59
N TYR A 191 15.33 12.94 -12.74
CA TYR A 191 14.29 11.93 -12.88
C TYR A 191 12.88 12.56 -12.84
N ALA A 192 12.61 13.41 -11.85
CA ALA A 192 11.34 14.12 -11.74
C ALA A 192 11.05 14.98 -12.99
N ARG A 193 12.06 15.70 -13.51
CA ARG A 193 11.95 16.49 -14.74
C ARG A 193 11.61 15.62 -15.96
N ASN A 194 12.23 14.44 -16.09
CA ASN A 194 11.92 13.54 -17.19
C ASN A 194 10.47 13.04 -17.13
N VAL A 195 9.99 12.65 -15.96
CA VAL A 195 8.61 12.21 -15.71
C VAL A 195 7.59 13.31 -16.04
N LEU A 196 7.86 14.55 -15.60
CA LEU A 196 6.98 15.70 -15.89
C LEU A 196 7.01 16.08 -17.37
N ARG A 197 8.19 16.09 -18.00
CA ARG A 197 8.35 16.35 -19.45
C ARG A 197 7.64 15.30 -20.30
N ALA A 198 7.52 14.06 -19.81
CA ALA A 198 6.75 13.01 -20.46
C ALA A 198 5.23 13.23 -20.38
N GLY A 199 4.76 14.20 -19.59
CA GLY A 199 3.35 14.60 -19.54
C GLY A 199 2.59 14.11 -18.30
N ALA A 200 3.29 13.70 -17.23
CA ALA A 200 2.67 13.44 -15.94
C ALA A 200 2.10 14.75 -15.34
N SER A 201 0.80 14.77 -15.02
CA SER A 201 0.11 15.92 -14.41
C SER A 201 0.46 16.11 -12.93
N ILE A 202 0.67 15.02 -12.21
CA ILE A 202 0.99 15.01 -10.77
C ILE A 202 2.12 14.02 -10.54
N LEU A 203 3.10 14.42 -9.73
CA LEU A 203 4.22 13.59 -9.31
C LEU A 203 4.10 13.24 -7.83
N THR A 204 3.96 11.96 -7.52
CA THR A 204 4.06 11.48 -6.13
C THR A 204 5.47 11.00 -5.84
N VAL A 205 6.09 11.49 -4.78
CA VAL A 205 7.47 11.18 -4.41
C VAL A 205 7.48 10.44 -3.07
N HIS A 206 7.94 9.20 -3.10
CA HIS A 206 8.31 8.49 -1.87
C HIS A 206 9.74 8.86 -1.49
N GLY A 207 9.93 9.51 -0.34
CA GLY A 207 11.23 9.92 0.20
C GLY A 207 12.17 8.78 0.60
N ARG A 208 12.01 7.57 0.06
CA ARG A 208 12.93 6.44 0.31
C ARG A 208 13.45 5.90 -1.00
N ARG A 209 14.72 5.50 -1.03
CA ARG A 209 15.34 4.79 -2.16
C ARG A 209 14.77 3.38 -2.32
N ARG A 210 15.01 2.75 -3.46
CA ARG A 210 14.53 1.38 -3.76
C ARG A 210 15.01 0.35 -2.73
N GLU A 211 16.24 0.51 -2.23
CA GLU A 211 16.92 -0.41 -1.30
C GLU A 211 16.35 -0.31 0.12
N GLN A 212 15.71 0.82 0.45
CA GLN A 212 15.06 1.07 1.74
C GLN A 212 13.71 0.35 1.83
N LYS A 213 13.77 -0.95 2.11
CA LYS A 213 12.62 -1.85 2.29
C LYS A 213 12.86 -2.90 3.38
N GLY A 214 11.79 -3.51 3.89
CA GLY A 214 11.88 -4.54 4.94
C GLY A 214 12.58 -4.01 6.20
N HIS A 215 13.57 -4.73 6.71
CA HIS A 215 14.37 -4.27 7.85
C HIS A 215 15.27 -3.06 7.54
N LEU A 216 15.51 -2.76 6.26
CA LEU A 216 16.29 -1.61 5.81
C LEU A 216 15.45 -0.36 5.50
N THR A 217 14.15 -0.36 5.84
CA THR A 217 13.21 0.70 5.45
C THR A 217 13.68 2.10 5.87
N GLY A 218 14.15 2.27 7.11
CA GLY A 218 14.61 3.56 7.62
C GLY A 218 13.56 4.69 7.51
N VAL A 219 14.03 5.93 7.63
CA VAL A 219 13.22 7.15 7.55
C VAL A 219 13.13 7.63 6.10
N ALA A 220 11.99 8.19 5.72
CA ALA A 220 11.79 8.89 4.46
C ALA A 220 12.39 10.29 4.57
N ASP A 221 13.22 10.62 3.60
CA ASP A 221 13.88 11.91 3.45
C ASP A 221 12.90 12.92 2.84
N TRP A 222 12.34 13.77 3.70
CA TRP A 222 11.45 14.87 3.30
C TRP A 222 12.23 16.05 2.71
N ASP A 223 13.52 16.19 3.03
CA ASP A 223 14.36 17.28 2.53
C ASP A 223 14.60 17.13 1.03
N VAL A 224 14.71 15.90 0.51
CA VAL A 224 14.75 15.67 -0.94
C VAL A 224 13.44 16.12 -1.61
N ILE A 225 12.28 15.88 -0.98
CA ILE A 225 10.98 16.34 -1.52
C ILE A 225 10.92 17.87 -1.51
N ARG A 226 11.40 18.52 -0.44
CA ARG A 226 11.53 19.97 -0.36
C ARG A 226 12.43 20.53 -1.45
N TYR A 227 13.59 19.90 -1.65
CA TYR A 227 14.51 20.26 -2.73
C TYR A 227 13.84 20.18 -4.11
N LEU A 228 13.04 19.14 -4.37
CA LEU A 228 12.26 19.06 -5.61
C LEU A 228 11.25 20.21 -5.72
N ARG A 229 10.52 20.52 -4.65
CA ARG A 229 9.54 21.62 -4.63
C ARG A 229 10.20 22.95 -5.00
N GLU A 230 11.40 23.22 -4.49
CA GLU A 230 12.14 24.46 -4.72
C GLU A 230 12.76 24.56 -6.14
N ASN A 231 12.99 23.43 -6.82
CA ASN A 231 13.72 23.37 -8.09
C ASN A 231 12.87 22.93 -9.31
N LEU A 232 11.59 22.63 -9.08
CA LEU A 232 10.57 22.37 -10.11
C LEU A 232 9.68 23.61 -10.29
N PRO A 233 9.04 23.80 -11.47
CA PRO A 233 8.11 24.90 -11.70
C PRO A 233 7.07 25.01 -10.57
N PRO A 234 6.73 26.22 -10.07
CA PRO A 234 5.79 26.38 -8.96
C PRO A 234 4.43 25.70 -9.19
N GLU A 235 3.99 25.63 -10.45
CA GLU A 235 2.74 24.98 -10.86
C GLU A 235 2.76 23.46 -10.89
N THR A 236 3.93 22.83 -10.75
CA THR A 236 4.01 21.36 -10.60
C THR A 236 3.28 20.94 -9.35
N VAL A 237 2.38 19.97 -9.44
CA VAL A 237 1.70 19.39 -8.27
C VAL A 237 2.51 18.21 -7.74
N LEU A 238 2.87 18.27 -6.46
CA LEU A 238 3.66 17.25 -5.77
C LEU A 238 2.86 16.61 -4.64
N PHE A 239 2.89 15.28 -4.57
CA PHE A 239 2.43 14.54 -3.39
C PHE A 239 3.62 13.94 -2.64
N ALA A 240 3.70 14.19 -1.34
CA ALA A 240 4.71 13.61 -0.47
C ALA A 240 4.26 12.25 0.09
N ASN A 241 5.17 11.27 0.12
CA ASN A 241 4.88 9.95 0.68
C ASN A 241 6.05 9.43 1.54
N GLY A 242 5.69 8.83 2.69
CA GLY A 242 6.62 8.18 3.60
C GLY A 242 6.62 8.82 5.00
N ASN A 243 6.67 7.97 6.04
CA ASN A 243 6.67 8.37 7.45
C ASN A 243 5.41 9.13 7.94
N ILE A 244 4.25 8.88 7.32
CA ILE A 244 2.94 9.38 7.79
C ILE A 244 2.28 8.29 8.63
N LEU A 245 2.31 8.43 9.96
CA LEU A 245 1.94 7.37 10.90
C LEU A 245 0.70 7.72 11.75
N GLN A 246 0.41 9.00 11.93
CA GLN A 246 -0.75 9.52 12.66
C GLN A 246 -1.20 10.86 12.05
N ALA A 247 -2.40 11.34 12.42
CA ALA A 247 -2.98 12.55 11.86
C ALA A 247 -2.05 13.77 11.92
N GLY A 248 -1.32 13.95 13.02
CA GLY A 248 -0.38 15.06 13.18
C GLY A 248 0.82 15.03 12.22
N ASP A 249 1.16 13.89 11.60
CA ASP A 249 2.23 13.83 10.59
C ASP A 249 1.86 14.53 9.29
N VAL A 250 0.56 14.64 8.97
CA VAL A 250 0.11 15.20 7.69
C VAL A 250 0.51 16.67 7.58
N GLN A 251 0.18 17.48 8.59
CA GLN A 251 0.51 18.90 8.60
C GLN A 251 2.03 19.13 8.64
N ARG A 252 2.75 18.35 9.47
CA ARG A 252 4.23 18.43 9.52
C ARG A 252 4.87 18.12 8.17
N CYS A 253 4.36 17.11 7.46
CA CYS A 253 4.87 16.74 6.14
C CYS A 253 4.60 17.84 5.11
N LEU A 254 3.40 18.42 5.09
CA LEU A 254 3.08 19.55 4.22
C LEU A 254 4.00 20.75 4.47
N GLU A 255 4.23 21.10 5.75
CA GLU A 255 5.10 22.22 6.13
C GLU A 255 6.56 21.98 5.72
N ALA A 256 7.10 20.80 6.03
CA ALA A 256 8.48 20.45 5.73
C ALA A 256 8.76 20.37 4.22
N THR A 257 7.84 19.75 3.46
CA THR A 257 8.06 19.48 2.04
C THR A 257 7.57 20.59 1.12
N GLY A 258 6.54 21.34 1.53
CA GLY A 258 5.80 22.24 0.64
C GLY A 258 5.02 21.50 -0.47
N ALA A 259 4.76 20.21 -0.30
CA ALA A 259 3.94 19.43 -1.23
C ALA A 259 2.47 19.88 -1.18
N ASP A 260 1.74 19.62 -2.26
CA ASP A 260 0.31 19.95 -2.38
C ASP A 260 -0.58 18.94 -1.64
N GLY A 261 -0.09 17.71 -1.43
CA GLY A 261 -0.81 16.66 -0.71
C GLY A 261 0.10 15.61 -0.09
N VAL A 262 -0.44 14.84 0.86
CA VAL A 262 0.27 13.83 1.63
C VAL A 262 -0.39 12.46 1.47
N MET A 263 0.43 11.49 1.09
CA MET A 263 0.03 10.11 0.88
C MET A 263 0.46 9.21 2.05
N SER A 264 -0.49 8.48 2.63
CA SER A 264 -0.24 7.47 3.67
C SER A 264 -0.52 6.05 3.18
N ALA A 265 0.34 5.12 3.58
CA ALA A 265 0.26 3.69 3.25
C ALA A 265 0.10 2.85 4.54
N GLU A 266 1.21 2.33 5.10
CA GLU A 266 1.20 1.50 6.31
C GLU A 266 0.56 2.19 7.53
N GLY A 267 0.68 3.53 7.63
CA GLY A 267 -0.01 4.32 8.65
C GLY A 267 -1.53 4.20 8.54
N ASN A 268 -2.06 4.31 7.31
CA ASN A 268 -3.48 4.11 7.03
C ASN A 268 -3.95 2.67 7.26
N LEU A 269 -3.11 1.65 6.98
CA LEU A 269 -3.43 0.25 7.29
C LEU A 269 -3.53 -0.05 8.79
N SER A 270 -2.77 0.70 9.59
CA SER A 270 -2.78 0.57 11.05
C SER A 270 -3.87 1.43 11.70
N ASP A 271 -4.19 2.57 11.08
CA ASP A 271 -5.20 3.53 11.50
C ASP A 271 -5.90 4.13 10.26
N PRO A 272 -7.04 3.57 9.82
CA PRO A 272 -7.77 4.09 8.67
C PRO A 272 -8.40 5.46 8.93
N ALA A 273 -8.41 5.94 10.18
CA ALA A 273 -8.89 7.27 10.53
C ALA A 273 -7.77 8.33 10.52
N ILE A 274 -6.58 8.02 10.00
CA ILE A 274 -5.42 8.92 9.98
C ILE A 274 -5.69 10.31 9.38
N PHE A 275 -6.65 10.43 8.46
CA PHE A 275 -7.07 11.71 7.87
C PHE A 275 -8.30 12.34 8.53
N GLY A 276 -8.97 11.59 9.40
CA GLY A 276 -10.13 12.04 10.16
C GLY A 276 -9.74 12.95 11.32
N ARG A 277 -10.73 13.69 11.82
CA ARG A 277 -10.56 14.53 13.02
C ARG A 277 -10.95 13.74 14.25
N ALA A 278 -10.21 13.93 15.34
CA ALA A 278 -10.66 13.47 16.64
C ALA A 278 -11.96 14.21 17.01
N PRO A 279 -12.95 13.52 17.60
CA PRO A 279 -14.12 14.20 18.15
C PRO A 279 -13.72 15.16 19.28
N GLY A 280 -14.59 16.15 19.54
CA GLY A 280 -14.46 17.05 20.67
C GLY A 280 -14.43 16.30 22.00
N VAL A 281 -13.94 16.97 23.05
CA VAL A 281 -13.99 16.42 24.40
C VAL A 281 -15.45 16.34 24.86
N GLY A 282 -15.91 15.15 25.25
CA GLY A 282 -17.32 14.89 25.59
C GLY A 282 -18.19 14.46 24.40
N GLU A 283 -17.62 14.43 23.19
CA GLU A 283 -18.30 14.01 21.95
C GLU A 283 -17.71 12.70 21.38
N GLU A 284 -16.97 11.94 22.19
CA GLU A 284 -16.27 10.72 21.75
C GLU A 284 -17.21 9.62 21.26
N GLY A 285 -18.46 9.63 21.76
CA GLY A 285 -19.41 8.55 21.54
C GLY A 285 -18.87 7.21 22.04
N ARG A 286 -19.19 6.13 21.32
CA ARG A 286 -18.75 4.76 21.66
C ARG A 286 -17.52 4.29 20.89
N GLU A 287 -17.08 5.04 19.90
CA GLU A 287 -16.09 4.58 18.93
C GLU A 287 -14.70 5.16 19.17
N TYR A 288 -14.61 6.31 19.84
CA TYR A 288 -13.36 6.98 20.16
C TYR A 288 -13.03 6.80 21.64
N TRP A 289 -11.79 6.42 21.94
CA TRP A 289 -11.28 6.36 23.31
C TRP A 289 -10.42 7.58 23.60
N ARG A 290 -10.61 8.18 24.78
CA ARG A 290 -9.74 9.23 25.32
C ARG A 290 -9.24 8.82 26.71
N GLY A 291 -7.93 8.80 26.86
CA GLY A 291 -7.27 8.53 28.13
C GLY A 291 -7.26 9.76 29.05
N LYS A 292 -6.92 9.51 30.31
CA LYS A 292 -6.77 10.56 31.34
C LYS A 292 -5.65 11.56 31.05
N ASP A 293 -4.68 11.18 30.22
CA ASP A 293 -3.60 12.04 29.72
C ASP A 293 -4.04 12.92 28.53
N GLY A 294 -5.31 12.86 28.14
CA GLY A 294 -5.89 13.60 27.02
C GLY A 294 -5.59 12.98 25.64
N LYS A 295 -4.71 11.98 25.55
CA LYS A 295 -4.46 11.27 24.29
C LYS A 295 -5.65 10.38 23.96
N GLY A 296 -5.93 10.24 22.67
CA GLY A 296 -7.02 9.40 22.21
C GLY A 296 -6.75 8.74 20.87
N GLY A 297 -7.73 7.96 20.43
CA GLY A 297 -7.77 7.31 19.13
C GLY A 297 -9.02 6.47 18.97
N TRP A 298 -9.28 6.05 17.73
CA TRP A 298 -10.41 5.17 17.43
C TRP A 298 -10.16 3.77 17.96
N ARG A 299 -11.19 3.14 18.53
CA ARG A 299 -11.06 1.80 19.08
C ARG A 299 -11.04 0.76 17.96
N VAL A 300 -10.22 -0.27 18.14
CA VAL A 300 -10.03 -1.31 17.12
C VAL A 300 -11.31 -2.11 16.85
N ASP A 301 -12.16 -2.29 17.86
CA ASP A 301 -13.47 -2.94 17.73
C ASP A 301 -14.45 -2.10 16.91
N ALA A 302 -14.51 -0.79 17.16
CA ALA A 302 -15.32 0.15 16.40
C ALA A 302 -14.89 0.23 14.93
N VAL A 303 -13.58 0.34 14.69
CA VAL A 303 -13.03 0.39 13.34
C VAL A 303 -13.29 -0.91 12.58
N MET A 304 -13.10 -2.07 13.24
CA MET A 304 -13.40 -3.36 12.66
C MET A 304 -14.89 -3.51 12.34
N ARG A 305 -15.79 -3.13 13.26
CA ARG A 305 -17.24 -3.15 13.04
C ARG A 305 -17.63 -2.32 11.82
N ARG A 306 -17.13 -1.09 11.73
CA ARG A 306 -17.36 -0.22 10.58
C ARG A 306 -16.87 -0.84 9.27
N TYR A 307 -15.72 -1.51 9.30
CA TYR A 307 -15.19 -2.21 8.13
C TYR A 307 -16.09 -3.39 7.71
N MET A 308 -16.59 -4.18 8.68
CA MET A 308 -17.55 -5.25 8.40
C MET A 308 -18.84 -4.69 7.78
N ASP A 309 -19.37 -3.59 8.30
CA ASP A 309 -20.59 -2.96 7.76
C ASP A 309 -20.44 -2.52 6.31
N ILE A 310 -19.26 -2.01 5.94
CA ILE A 310 -18.94 -1.66 4.55
C ILE A 310 -18.90 -2.93 3.68
N LEU A 311 -18.29 -4.01 4.16
CA LEU A 311 -18.24 -5.28 3.43
C LEU A 311 -19.65 -5.86 3.22
N HIS A 312 -20.50 -5.89 4.24
CA HIS A 312 -21.90 -6.32 4.11
C HIS A 312 -22.63 -5.48 3.06
N ARG A 313 -22.62 -4.15 3.24
CA ARG A 313 -23.40 -3.24 2.39
C ARG A 313 -22.97 -3.26 0.93
N TYR A 314 -21.67 -3.22 0.68
CA TYR A 314 -21.15 -3.02 -0.67
C TYR A 314 -20.64 -4.29 -1.34
N ALA A 315 -19.94 -5.16 -0.61
CA ALA A 315 -19.34 -6.36 -1.18
C ALA A 315 -20.30 -7.56 -1.19
N GLU A 316 -21.15 -7.72 -0.16
CA GLU A 316 -22.23 -8.73 -0.14
C GLU A 316 -23.57 -8.20 -0.69
N GLY A 317 -23.79 -6.89 -0.63
CA GLY A 317 -25.04 -6.26 -1.08
C GLY A 317 -26.21 -6.50 -0.13
N VAL A 318 -25.93 -6.67 1.17
CA VAL A 318 -26.93 -6.89 2.22
C VAL A 318 -26.77 -5.85 3.34
N ASP A 319 -27.84 -5.59 4.08
CA ASP A 319 -27.74 -4.72 5.25
C ASP A 319 -26.86 -5.37 6.34
N PRO A 320 -25.99 -4.59 7.00
CA PRO A 320 -25.20 -5.11 8.11
C PRO A 320 -26.09 -5.72 9.20
N PRO A 321 -25.65 -6.81 9.85
CA PRO A 321 -26.45 -7.44 10.90
C PRO A 321 -26.63 -6.49 12.08
N GLN A 322 -27.78 -6.59 12.74
CA GLN A 322 -28.01 -5.86 13.98
C GLN A 322 -27.07 -6.38 15.07
N ARG A 323 -26.29 -5.47 15.68
CA ARG A 323 -25.37 -5.78 16.77
C ARG A 323 -25.73 -4.95 18.00
N ARG A 324 -25.36 -5.43 19.18
CA ARG A 324 -25.46 -4.66 20.42
C ARG A 324 -24.62 -3.37 20.35
N PRO A 325 -24.95 -2.33 21.12
CA PRO A 325 -24.07 -1.17 21.27
C PRO A 325 -22.67 -1.59 21.73
N LEU A 326 -21.67 -0.84 21.27
CA LEU A 326 -20.28 -1.01 21.72
C LEU A 326 -20.18 -0.70 23.22
N PHE A 327 -19.40 -1.51 23.95
CA PHE A 327 -19.25 -1.38 25.40
C PHE A 327 -18.62 -0.04 25.79
N ILE A 328 -19.15 0.58 26.86
CA ILE A 328 -18.58 1.73 27.57
C ILE A 328 -18.65 1.42 29.08
N PRO A 329 -17.58 1.68 29.85
CA PRO A 329 -17.64 1.60 31.32
C PRO A 329 -18.74 2.50 31.91
N GLY A 330 -19.56 1.96 32.82
CA GLY A 330 -20.64 2.70 33.48
C GLY A 330 -21.98 2.72 32.74
N ASP A 331 -22.08 2.04 31.59
CA ASP A 331 -23.33 1.87 30.85
C ASP A 331 -23.93 0.46 31.07
N GLU A 332 -25.02 0.40 31.85
CA GLU A 332 -25.68 -0.86 32.27
C GLU A 332 -26.28 -1.65 31.08
N GLU A 333 -26.75 -0.99 30.02
CA GLU A 333 -27.26 -1.64 28.80
C GLU A 333 -26.16 -2.41 28.06
N ALA A 334 -24.92 -1.92 28.12
CA ALA A 334 -23.78 -2.58 27.51
C ALA A 334 -23.21 -3.71 28.39
N ALA A 335 -23.33 -3.59 29.72
CA ALA A 335 -22.82 -4.57 30.68
C ALA A 335 -23.65 -5.86 30.71
N ALA A 336 -24.99 -5.76 30.67
CA ALA A 336 -25.90 -6.93 30.72
C ALA A 336 -25.72 -7.92 29.55
N GLY A 337 -25.20 -7.45 28.40
CA GLY A 337 -24.90 -8.29 27.25
C GLY A 337 -23.52 -8.95 27.28
N ALA A 338 -22.55 -8.39 28.02
CA ALA A 338 -21.17 -8.89 28.04
C ALA A 338 -21.06 -10.23 28.77
N GLU A 339 -21.80 -10.41 29.87
CA GLU A 339 -21.85 -11.66 30.65
C GLU A 339 -22.48 -12.83 29.87
N ALA A 340 -23.39 -12.56 28.94
CA ALA A 340 -24.02 -13.59 28.12
C ALA A 340 -23.10 -14.13 26.99
N ALA A 341 -22.08 -13.38 26.57
CA ALA A 341 -21.15 -13.81 25.52
C ALA A 341 -20.00 -14.69 26.06
N ASP A 342 -19.70 -14.60 27.35
CA ASP A 342 -18.65 -15.40 28.02
C ASP A 342 -19.12 -16.83 28.34
N THR A 343 -20.42 -17.11 28.18
CA THR A 343 -21.03 -18.42 28.48
C THR A 343 -21.31 -19.28 27.24
N THR A 344 -21.00 -18.81 26.02
CA THR A 344 -21.30 -19.54 24.76
C THR A 344 -20.09 -20.07 24.00
N THR A 345 -18.94 -20.26 24.64
CA THR A 345 -17.73 -20.78 23.97
C THR A 345 -17.55 -22.30 23.97
N ASP A 346 -18.55 -23.10 24.37
CA ASP A 346 -18.36 -24.56 24.49
C ASP A 346 -19.51 -25.43 23.94
N GLU A 347 -20.11 -25.05 22.82
CA GLU A 347 -20.96 -25.97 22.04
C GLU A 347 -20.28 -26.43 20.73
N PRO A 348 -20.18 -27.75 20.47
CA PRO A 348 -19.72 -28.25 19.17
C PRO A 348 -20.74 -27.86 18.09
N PRO A 349 -20.30 -27.62 16.84
CA PRO A 349 -21.17 -27.09 15.80
C PRO A 349 -22.36 -28.04 15.56
N ALA A 350 -23.57 -27.52 15.78
CA ALA A 350 -24.81 -28.22 15.48
C ALA A 350 -24.81 -28.69 14.01
N LYS A 351 -25.17 -29.96 13.81
CA LYS A 351 -25.24 -30.60 12.48
C LYS A 351 -26.04 -29.73 11.51
N LYS A 352 -25.39 -29.34 10.40
CA LYS A 352 -25.98 -28.65 9.25
C LYS A 352 -27.37 -29.21 8.92
N ARG A 353 -28.42 -28.41 9.14
CA ARG A 353 -29.67 -28.57 8.38
C ARG A 353 -29.38 -28.09 6.96
N ARG A 354 -29.41 -29.03 6.00
CA ARG A 354 -29.39 -28.73 4.56
C ARG A 354 -30.57 -27.81 4.26
N LYS A 355 -30.27 -26.54 3.96
CA LYS A 355 -31.22 -25.65 3.29
C LYS A 355 -30.99 -25.90 1.80
N ASP A 356 -31.95 -26.55 1.16
CA ASP A 356 -31.93 -26.81 -0.28
C ASP A 356 -31.86 -25.48 -1.02
N THR A 357 -30.65 -25.12 -1.45
CA THR A 357 -30.36 -23.95 -2.26
C THR A 357 -29.99 -24.51 -3.64
N PRO A 358 -30.60 -24.05 -4.74
CA PRO A 358 -30.35 -24.63 -6.05
C PRO A 358 -28.86 -24.50 -6.39
N THR A 359 -28.19 -25.65 -6.51
CA THR A 359 -26.76 -25.75 -6.81
C THR A 359 -26.52 -25.32 -8.25
N SER A 360 -26.23 -24.04 -8.46
CA SER A 360 -25.41 -23.65 -9.59
C SER A 360 -23.97 -24.09 -9.27
N ASN A 361 -23.42 -25.02 -10.04
CA ASN A 361 -22.06 -25.56 -9.87
C ASN A 361 -20.94 -24.54 -10.22
N LYS A 362 -21.24 -23.24 -10.31
CA LYS A 362 -20.24 -22.20 -10.53
C LYS A 362 -19.70 -21.77 -9.16
N ARG A 363 -18.38 -21.93 -8.95
CA ARG A 363 -17.69 -21.22 -7.86
C ARG A 363 -18.03 -19.72 -7.98
N PRO A 364 -18.36 -19.02 -6.88
CA PRO A 364 -18.54 -17.57 -6.91
C PRO A 364 -17.31 -16.93 -7.56
N GLU A 365 -17.51 -15.90 -8.38
CA GLU A 365 -16.38 -15.13 -8.88
C GLU A 365 -15.61 -14.53 -7.69
N PRO A 366 -14.26 -14.54 -7.73
CA PRO A 366 -13.45 -13.95 -6.66
C PRO A 366 -13.76 -12.45 -6.54
N ASN A 367 -14.03 -12.00 -5.31
CA ASN A 367 -14.25 -10.59 -4.99
C ASN A 367 -12.99 -10.05 -4.29
N PRO A 368 -12.32 -9.03 -4.87
CA PRO A 368 -11.07 -8.49 -4.32
C PRO A 368 -11.24 -7.96 -2.89
N ASN A 369 -12.43 -7.45 -2.55
CA ASN A 369 -12.69 -6.92 -1.22
C ASN A 369 -12.61 -8.00 -0.13
N PHE A 370 -12.89 -9.28 -0.43
CA PHE A 370 -12.83 -10.37 0.56
C PHE A 370 -11.43 -10.97 0.70
N SER A 371 -10.64 -11.03 -0.37
CA SER A 371 -9.29 -11.60 -0.31
C SER A 371 -8.37 -10.80 0.62
N ALA A 372 -8.57 -9.48 0.71
CA ALA A 372 -7.74 -8.60 1.52
C ALA A 372 -8.13 -8.55 3.02
N VAL A 373 -9.35 -8.94 3.40
CA VAL A 373 -9.91 -8.74 4.77
C VAL A 373 -9.00 -9.32 5.85
N GLN A 374 -8.53 -10.56 5.68
CA GLN A 374 -7.70 -11.21 6.69
C GLN A 374 -6.41 -10.41 6.92
N SER A 375 -5.75 -9.98 5.84
CA SER A 375 -4.53 -9.18 5.93
C SER A 375 -4.80 -7.79 6.53
N HIS A 376 -5.88 -7.11 6.13
CA HIS A 376 -6.30 -5.85 6.73
C HIS A 376 -6.46 -5.96 8.25
N LEU A 377 -7.15 -7.00 8.72
CA LEU A 377 -7.38 -7.22 10.14
C LEU A 377 -6.08 -7.55 10.90
N PHE A 378 -5.10 -8.21 10.27
CA PHE A 378 -3.79 -8.39 10.91
C PHE A 378 -3.00 -7.09 11.07
N HIS A 379 -3.18 -6.12 10.15
CA HIS A 379 -2.60 -4.78 10.30
C HIS A 379 -3.35 -3.98 11.37
N LEU A 380 -4.68 -3.90 11.28
CA LEU A 380 -5.53 -3.14 12.19
C LEU A 380 -5.43 -3.65 13.65
N LEU A 381 -5.50 -4.97 13.84
CA LEU A 381 -5.57 -5.60 15.15
C LEU A 381 -4.19 -6.01 15.68
N ARG A 382 -3.09 -5.63 15.02
CA ARG A 382 -1.72 -6.08 15.31
C ARG A 382 -1.39 -6.09 16.80
N HIS A 383 -1.70 -5.01 17.51
CA HIS A 383 -1.40 -4.84 18.93
C HIS A 383 -2.32 -5.71 19.81
N LEU A 384 -3.60 -5.84 19.45
CA LEU A 384 -4.57 -6.71 20.13
C LEU A 384 -4.18 -8.19 19.99
N VAL A 385 -3.94 -8.68 18.77
CA VAL A 385 -3.65 -10.10 18.50
C VAL A 385 -2.28 -10.54 19.00
N SER A 386 -1.38 -9.60 19.31
CA SER A 386 -0.12 -9.89 19.99
C SER A 386 -0.31 -10.29 21.46
N ARG A 387 -1.43 -9.89 22.08
CA ARG A 387 -1.80 -10.19 23.46
C ARG A 387 -2.83 -11.31 23.56
N HIS A 388 -3.81 -11.29 22.67
CA HIS A 388 -4.93 -12.22 22.65
C HIS A 388 -4.71 -13.26 21.54
N THR A 389 -3.94 -14.29 21.87
CA THR A 389 -3.56 -15.35 20.91
C THR A 389 -4.75 -16.18 20.45
N ASP A 390 -5.80 -16.28 21.26
CA ASP A 390 -7.08 -16.87 20.90
C ASP A 390 -7.72 -16.14 19.70
N VAL A 391 -7.80 -14.81 19.77
CA VAL A 391 -8.32 -13.97 18.68
C VAL A 391 -7.43 -14.05 17.44
N ARG A 392 -6.10 -14.06 17.62
CA ARG A 392 -5.13 -14.25 16.54
C ARG A 392 -5.39 -15.54 15.77
N ASP A 393 -5.57 -16.64 16.51
CA ASP A 393 -5.73 -17.97 15.94
C ASP A 393 -7.10 -18.12 15.26
N MET A 394 -8.16 -17.46 15.79
CA MET A 394 -9.45 -17.32 15.10
C MET A 394 -9.30 -16.58 13.77
N LEU A 395 -8.64 -15.41 13.78
CA LEU A 395 -8.41 -14.61 12.58
C LEU A 395 -7.57 -15.36 11.53
N ALA A 396 -6.56 -16.11 11.95
CA ALA A 396 -5.75 -16.92 11.02
C ALA A 396 -6.57 -17.99 10.27
N ARG A 397 -7.67 -18.47 10.86
CA ARG A 397 -8.55 -19.49 10.27
C ARG A 397 -9.77 -18.92 9.54
N SER A 398 -10.03 -17.62 9.62
CA SER A 398 -11.29 -17.02 9.16
C SER A 398 -11.46 -16.95 7.64
N SER A 399 -10.36 -16.92 6.87
CA SER A 399 -10.42 -16.81 5.39
C SER A 399 -11.23 -17.93 4.72
N ARG A 400 -11.27 -19.13 5.33
CA ARG A 400 -12.08 -20.27 4.84
C ARG A 400 -13.57 -20.18 5.20
N GLY A 401 -13.93 -19.34 6.16
CA GLY A 401 -15.29 -19.22 6.70
C GLY A 401 -16.08 -18.01 6.21
N GLY A 402 -15.46 -17.12 5.42
CA GLY A 402 -16.12 -15.93 4.85
C GLY A 402 -16.58 -14.93 5.92
N MET A 403 -17.57 -14.10 5.60
CA MET A 403 -18.08 -13.07 6.52
C MET A 403 -18.56 -13.61 7.88
N PRO A 404 -19.26 -14.75 7.98
CA PRO A 404 -19.63 -15.31 9.29
C PRO A 404 -18.42 -15.55 10.21
N ALA A 405 -17.29 -16.00 9.67
CA ALA A 405 -16.08 -16.18 10.47
C ALA A 405 -15.46 -14.85 10.91
N PHE A 406 -15.50 -13.81 10.07
CA PHE A 406 -15.06 -12.47 10.45
C PHE A 406 -15.98 -11.82 11.49
N GLU A 407 -17.29 -12.08 11.48
CA GLU A 407 -18.21 -11.67 12.54
C GLU A 407 -17.90 -12.35 13.88
N CYS A 408 -17.53 -13.63 13.88
CA CYS A 408 -17.05 -14.30 15.10
C CYS A 408 -15.76 -13.66 15.63
N VAL A 409 -14.84 -13.26 14.74
CA VAL A 409 -13.63 -12.52 15.14
C VAL A 409 -14.02 -11.14 15.71
N LEU A 410 -14.97 -10.43 15.09
CA LEU A 410 -15.46 -9.14 15.60
C LEU A 410 -16.03 -9.28 17.01
N ALA A 411 -16.89 -10.29 17.25
CA ALA A 411 -17.46 -10.53 18.57
C ALA A 411 -16.37 -10.81 19.63
N ALA A 412 -15.35 -11.59 19.28
CA ALA A 412 -14.21 -11.84 20.17
C ALA A 412 -13.39 -10.55 20.43
N VAL A 413 -13.14 -9.74 19.40
CA VAL A 413 -12.47 -8.43 19.53
C VAL A 413 -13.26 -7.50 20.43
N GLU A 414 -14.57 -7.35 20.23
CA GLU A 414 -15.45 -6.53 21.08
C GLU A 414 -15.42 -6.99 22.55
N SER A 415 -15.44 -8.30 22.79
CA SER A 415 -15.33 -8.87 24.14
C SER A 415 -13.99 -8.52 24.80
N LYS A 416 -12.86 -8.70 24.09
CA LYS A 416 -11.54 -8.32 24.63
C LYS A 416 -11.46 -6.82 24.91
N VAL A 417 -11.90 -5.98 23.97
CA VAL A 417 -11.89 -4.52 24.15
C VAL A 417 -12.74 -4.10 25.34
N ALA A 418 -13.92 -4.70 25.53
CA ALA A 418 -14.77 -4.45 26.70
C ALA A 418 -14.03 -4.75 28.02
N ALA A 419 -13.37 -5.91 28.11
CA ALA A 419 -12.58 -6.28 29.28
C ALA A 419 -11.41 -5.30 29.52
N GLY A 420 -10.70 -4.89 28.47
CA GLY A 420 -9.61 -3.92 28.56
C GLY A 420 -10.06 -2.54 29.04
N LEU A 421 -11.22 -2.06 28.55
CA LEU A 421 -11.83 -0.80 28.99
C LEU A 421 -12.28 -0.86 30.45
N ALA A 422 -12.92 -1.94 30.87
CA ALA A 422 -13.34 -2.14 32.25
C ALA A 422 -12.15 -2.19 33.21
N GLU A 423 -11.05 -2.84 32.82
CA GLU A 423 -9.82 -2.89 33.60
C GLU A 423 -9.14 -1.50 33.69
N TYR A 424 -9.08 -0.76 32.58
CA TYR A 424 -8.55 0.61 32.57
C TYR A 424 -9.31 1.50 33.56
N GLU A 425 -10.65 1.45 33.55
CA GLU A 425 -11.48 2.23 34.47
C GLU A 425 -11.29 1.79 35.92
N ARG A 426 -11.34 0.49 36.20
CA ARG A 426 -11.18 -0.08 37.55
C ARG A 426 -9.83 0.27 38.19
N THR A 427 -8.75 0.30 37.40
CA THR A 427 -7.40 0.63 37.87
C THR A 427 -7.10 2.13 37.85
N GLY A 428 -8.08 2.94 37.47
CA GLY A 428 -7.91 4.37 37.30
C GLY A 428 -6.85 4.74 36.25
N GLY A 429 -6.57 3.88 35.28
CA GLY A 429 -5.57 4.06 34.23
C GLY A 429 -4.23 3.36 34.47
N SER A 430 -3.98 2.86 35.69
CA SER A 430 -2.67 2.29 36.04
C SER A 430 -2.29 1.04 35.23
N SER A 431 -3.28 0.27 34.74
CA SER A 431 -3.03 -0.90 33.87
C SER A 431 -2.36 -0.54 32.54
N TRP A 432 -2.51 0.71 32.11
CA TRP A 432 -1.85 1.27 30.93
C TRP A 432 -0.53 1.95 31.28
N ASP A 433 -0.50 2.70 32.39
CA ASP A 433 0.68 3.47 32.81
C ASP A 433 1.91 2.58 33.03
N ASP A 434 1.72 1.37 33.56
CA ASP A 434 2.81 0.42 33.77
C ASP A 434 3.43 -0.08 32.45
N GLU A 435 2.63 -0.32 31.42
CA GLU A 435 3.12 -0.69 30.08
C GLU A 435 3.91 0.45 29.42
N VAL A 436 3.45 1.67 29.63
CA VAL A 436 4.07 2.87 29.09
C VAL A 436 5.37 3.21 29.84
N ARG A 437 5.43 2.97 31.15
CA ARG A 437 6.59 3.26 32.00
C ARG A 437 7.86 2.59 31.47
N GLU A 438 7.80 1.33 31.03
CA GLU A 438 8.95 0.62 30.47
C GLU A 438 9.46 1.27 29.17
N LEU A 439 8.55 1.70 28.30
CA LEU A 439 8.92 2.39 27.06
C LEU A 439 9.55 3.75 27.35
N TYR A 440 8.98 4.51 28.30
CA TYR A 440 9.43 5.85 28.65
C TYR A 440 10.78 5.85 29.40
N ALA A 441 11.13 4.75 30.07
CA ALA A 441 12.44 4.55 30.71
C ALA A 441 13.61 4.38 29.72
N ARG A 442 13.32 4.12 28.44
CA ARG A 442 14.36 4.01 27.40
C ARG A 442 14.84 5.40 26.98
N GLU A 443 16.15 5.56 26.80
CA GLU A 443 16.73 6.81 26.30
C GLU A 443 16.17 7.15 24.91
N ASP A 444 15.77 8.42 24.76
CA ASP A 444 15.33 8.95 23.48
C ASP A 444 16.53 9.39 22.65
N GLY A 445 16.55 9.00 21.38
CA GLY A 445 17.30 9.72 20.37
C GLY A 445 16.56 10.98 19.92
N PRO A 446 17.17 11.83 19.08
CA PRO A 446 16.52 13.01 18.51
C PRO A 446 15.18 12.66 17.86
N GLU A 447 14.19 13.55 17.97
CA GLU A 447 12.86 13.32 17.40
C GLU A 447 12.95 13.18 15.87
N GLY A 448 12.41 12.08 15.33
CA GLY A 448 12.53 11.77 13.90
C GLY A 448 13.75 10.90 13.54
N GLU A 449 14.69 10.72 14.47
CA GLU A 449 15.92 9.93 14.28
C GLU A 449 15.99 8.69 15.19
N SER A 450 14.92 8.40 15.94
CA SER A 450 14.80 7.19 16.75
C SER A 450 13.43 6.52 16.60
N SER A 451 13.43 5.19 16.56
CA SER A 451 12.18 4.44 16.65
C SER A 451 11.56 4.55 18.04
N VAL A 452 12.35 4.72 19.10
CA VAL A 452 11.88 4.83 20.48
C VAL A 452 11.07 6.11 20.67
N GLY A 453 11.58 7.27 20.24
CA GLY A 453 10.84 8.53 20.30
C GLY A 453 9.54 8.48 19.49
N THR A 454 9.59 7.87 18.29
CA THR A 454 8.40 7.65 17.45
C THR A 454 7.38 6.75 18.15
N MET A 455 7.84 5.68 18.82
CA MET A 455 6.98 4.81 19.63
C MET A 455 6.33 5.60 20.76
N LYS A 456 7.09 6.35 21.58
CA LYS A 456 6.54 7.13 22.71
C LYS A 456 5.41 8.08 22.28
N ARG A 457 5.59 8.73 21.13
CA ARG A 457 4.60 9.65 20.55
C ARG A 457 3.32 8.94 20.10
N CYS A 458 3.46 7.83 19.39
CA CYS A 458 2.34 7.12 18.76
C CYS A 458 1.67 6.08 19.66
N LYS A 459 2.32 5.66 20.76
CA LYS A 459 1.86 4.57 21.62
C LYS A 459 0.46 4.87 22.19
N ARG A 460 -0.43 3.90 22.05
CA ARG A 460 -1.80 3.89 22.60
C ARG A 460 -2.10 2.52 23.23
N PRO A 461 -3.13 2.39 24.07
CA PRO A 461 -3.57 1.08 24.54
C PRO A 461 -3.86 0.14 23.37
N TRP A 462 -3.71 -1.17 23.59
CA TRP A 462 -3.85 -2.17 22.52
C TRP A 462 -5.26 -2.26 21.92
N TRP A 463 -6.27 -1.70 22.59
CA TRP A 463 -7.64 -1.57 22.09
C TRP A 463 -7.87 -0.32 21.21
N VAL A 464 -6.82 0.46 20.94
CA VAL A 464 -6.86 1.67 20.10
C VAL A 464 -5.96 1.48 18.88
N VAL A 465 -6.45 1.92 17.71
CA VAL A 465 -5.68 1.91 16.47
C VAL A 465 -4.41 2.74 16.63
N GLN A 466 -3.28 2.20 16.17
CA GLN A 466 -2.00 2.87 16.31
C GLN A 466 -0.97 2.27 15.33
N PRO A 467 -0.03 3.09 14.83
CA PRO A 467 0.94 2.64 13.84
C PRO A 467 1.90 1.59 14.38
N ILE A 468 2.45 0.79 13.46
CA ILE A 468 3.55 -0.12 13.74
C ILE A 468 4.85 0.63 13.49
N VAL A 469 5.56 0.95 14.56
CA VAL A 469 6.89 1.56 14.47
C VAL A 469 7.93 0.45 14.37
N ARG A 470 8.61 0.37 13.23
CA ARG A 470 9.74 -0.55 13.04
C ARG A 470 11.03 0.09 13.59
N PRO A 471 11.94 -0.70 14.17
CA PRO A 471 13.28 -0.21 14.49
C PRO A 471 13.97 0.34 13.24
N LEU A 472 14.78 1.38 13.42
CA LEU A 472 15.66 1.89 12.37
C LEU A 472 16.70 0.83 12.01
N PRO A 473 17.28 0.87 10.79
CA PRO A 473 18.28 -0.12 10.38
C PRO A 473 19.46 -0.22 11.35
N SER A 474 19.93 0.92 11.88
CA SER A 474 20.98 0.98 12.91
C SER A 474 20.57 0.24 14.19
N GLU A 475 19.36 0.49 14.69
CA GLU A 475 18.82 -0.16 15.89
C GLU A 475 18.53 -1.66 15.66
N ALA A 476 18.09 -2.03 14.46
CA ALA A 476 17.86 -3.42 14.08
C ALA A 476 19.16 -4.21 13.95
N MET A 477 20.22 -3.60 13.41
CA MET A 477 21.57 -4.15 13.40
C MET A 477 22.11 -4.34 14.83
N ALA A 478 21.95 -3.33 15.70
CA ALA A 478 22.38 -3.42 17.09
C ALA A 478 21.68 -4.57 17.86
N LYS A 479 20.41 -4.86 17.53
CA LYS A 479 19.64 -5.98 18.08
C LYS A 479 19.92 -7.33 17.41
N GLY A 480 20.82 -7.40 16.43
CA GLY A 480 21.15 -8.63 15.70
C GLY A 480 20.06 -9.14 14.74
N ALA A 481 19.01 -8.33 14.49
CA ALA A 481 17.93 -8.67 13.57
C ALA A 481 18.36 -8.55 12.09
N ILE A 482 19.45 -7.83 11.83
CA ILE A 482 20.08 -7.72 10.51
C ILE A 482 21.53 -8.22 10.64
N ARG A 483 21.94 -9.12 9.75
CA ARG A 483 23.34 -9.55 9.61
C ARG A 483 23.93 -8.88 8.37
N PRO A 484 25.15 -8.31 8.43
CA PRO A 484 25.79 -7.74 7.26
C PRO A 484 25.93 -8.78 6.14
N SER A 485 25.65 -8.37 4.91
CA SER A 485 25.82 -9.22 3.74
C SER A 485 27.29 -9.61 3.56
N LYS A 486 27.60 -10.65 2.77
CA LYS A 486 29.00 -10.99 2.46
C LYS A 486 29.72 -9.81 1.80
N LYS A 487 29.00 -9.00 1.02
CA LYS A 487 29.52 -7.82 0.34
C LYS A 487 29.81 -6.69 1.35
N ASP A 488 28.89 -6.45 2.28
CA ASP A 488 29.05 -5.43 3.32
C ASP A 488 30.23 -5.75 4.24
N ARG A 489 30.46 -7.04 4.54
CA ARG A 489 31.64 -7.49 5.29
C ARG A 489 32.95 -7.31 4.51
N GLN A 490 32.90 -7.36 3.18
CA GLN A 490 34.07 -7.11 2.33
C GLN A 490 34.34 -5.60 2.20
N GLU A 491 33.30 -4.79 2.09
CA GLU A 491 33.40 -3.32 2.08
C GLU A 491 33.87 -2.80 3.45
N GLN A 492 33.32 -3.28 4.56
CA GLN A 492 33.81 -2.95 5.91
C GLN A 492 35.25 -3.39 6.15
N LYS A 493 35.67 -4.53 5.59
CA LYS A 493 37.07 -4.96 5.64
C LYS A 493 37.97 -4.03 4.83
N LYS A 494 37.54 -3.61 3.63
CA LYS A 494 38.27 -2.63 2.82
C LYS A 494 38.38 -1.28 3.51
N GLU A 495 37.28 -0.78 4.08
CA GLU A 495 37.27 0.49 4.83
C GLU A 495 38.14 0.40 6.09
N GLN A 496 38.18 -0.75 6.78
CA GLN A 496 39.10 -0.99 7.90
C GLN A 496 40.56 -1.11 7.45
N GLU A 497 40.82 -1.73 6.30
CA GLU A 497 42.17 -1.80 5.70
C GLU A 497 42.66 -0.42 5.24
N GLU A 498 41.79 0.41 4.69
CA GLU A 498 42.08 1.80 4.31
C GLU A 498 42.24 2.73 5.54
N ALA A 499 41.38 2.58 6.56
CA ALA A 499 41.46 3.37 7.80
C ALA A 499 42.64 2.97 8.71
N SER A 500 43.13 1.72 8.62
CA SER A 500 44.28 1.25 9.39
C SER A 500 45.64 1.71 8.83
N GLY A 501 45.66 2.53 7.78
CA GLY A 501 46.87 3.20 7.33
C GLY A 501 47.99 2.24 6.89
N LYS A 502 47.66 1.05 6.37
CA LYS A 502 48.65 0.23 5.66
C LYS A 502 48.85 0.78 4.25
N GLY A 503 49.49 1.94 4.21
CA GLY A 503 50.05 2.52 3.02
C GLY A 503 51.10 1.60 2.39
N ILE A 504 51.08 1.62 1.06
CA ILE A 504 52.08 1.07 0.16
C ILE A 504 53.50 1.50 0.58
N GLY A 505 54.41 0.54 0.64
CA GLY A 505 55.86 0.73 0.62
C GLY A 505 56.51 -0.65 0.51
N GLY A 506 57.52 -0.94 -0.30
CA GLY A 506 58.34 -0.19 -1.24
C GLY A 506 59.34 -1.21 -1.81
N LYS A 507 59.81 -0.97 -3.04
CA LYS A 507 60.70 -1.81 -3.85
C LYS A 507 61.94 -2.39 -3.12
N SER A 508 62.42 -3.55 -3.58
CA SER A 508 63.74 -3.66 -4.23
C SER A 508 63.97 -5.04 -4.88
N GLU A 509 64.74 -4.98 -5.97
CA GLU A 509 65.20 -6.03 -6.89
C GLU A 509 66.10 -7.08 -6.20
N ASP A 510 66.13 -8.34 -6.66
CA ASP A 510 67.33 -8.87 -7.35
C ASP A 510 67.22 -10.32 -7.90
N SER A 511 67.87 -10.49 -9.06
CA SER A 511 68.57 -11.66 -9.62
C SER A 511 67.94 -13.06 -9.82
N ALA A 512 67.92 -13.44 -11.11
CA ALA A 512 68.19 -14.72 -11.79
C ALA A 512 68.30 -16.05 -10.99
N ALA A 513 67.61 -17.10 -11.49
CA ALA A 513 68.21 -18.37 -11.94
C ALA A 513 67.16 -19.36 -12.53
N VAL A 514 67.55 -20.03 -13.61
CA VAL A 514 66.91 -21.19 -14.26
C VAL A 514 67.43 -22.48 -13.60
N PRO A 515 66.63 -23.57 -13.44
CA PRO A 515 66.68 -24.75 -14.33
C PRO A 515 65.28 -25.31 -14.68
N GLU A 516 64.98 -25.64 -15.95
CA GLU A 516 65.08 -26.98 -16.59
C GLU A 516 64.28 -28.11 -15.91
N GLY A 517 63.43 -28.79 -16.70
CA GLY A 517 62.88 -30.10 -16.33
C GLY A 517 61.56 -30.54 -16.99
N ASP A 518 61.65 -30.96 -18.25
CA ASP A 518 60.90 -32.06 -18.90
C ASP A 518 59.35 -32.12 -19.00
N GLY A 519 58.88 -32.21 -20.25
CA GLY A 519 58.30 -33.49 -20.71
C GLY A 519 56.87 -33.54 -21.26
N LYS A 520 56.77 -33.58 -22.62
CA LYS A 520 55.74 -34.24 -23.49
C LYS A 520 54.36 -33.58 -23.61
N LYS A 521 54.02 -32.95 -24.76
CA LYS A 521 53.46 -33.52 -26.03
C LYS A 521 52.19 -34.39 -25.78
N LYS A 522 51.02 -34.13 -26.37
CA LYS A 522 50.69 -34.04 -27.81
C LYS A 522 49.31 -33.39 -28.08
N ASN A 523 49.23 -32.73 -29.24
CA ASN A 523 48.14 -32.54 -30.23
C ASN A 523 46.75 -33.11 -29.87
N GLY A 524 45.62 -32.44 -30.08
CA GLY A 524 45.28 -31.49 -31.14
C GLY A 524 44.14 -32.08 -31.98
N ASN A 525 43.01 -31.40 -32.12
CA ASN A 525 42.38 -31.03 -33.39
C ASN A 525 41.02 -30.36 -33.18
N VAL A 526 40.77 -29.35 -34.00
CA VAL A 526 39.46 -28.76 -34.32
C VAL A 526 38.80 -29.64 -35.40
N PRO A 527 37.46 -29.64 -35.52
CA PRO A 527 36.91 -29.20 -36.81
C PRO A 527 35.71 -28.25 -36.68
N VAL A 528 35.43 -27.61 -37.81
CA VAL A 528 34.43 -26.57 -38.10
C VAL A 528 33.20 -27.22 -38.78
N GLU A 529 32.12 -26.43 -38.90
CA GLU A 529 30.89 -26.59 -39.72
C GLU A 529 29.74 -27.37 -39.04
N GLU A 530 28.44 -27.07 -39.16
CA GLU A 530 27.62 -26.08 -39.91
C GLU A 530 26.18 -26.11 -39.34
N GLU A 531 25.30 -25.25 -39.86
CA GLU A 531 23.90 -24.94 -39.47
C GLU A 531 22.87 -26.09 -39.34
N ASN A 532 21.86 -25.84 -38.49
CA ASN A 532 20.40 -26.14 -38.58
C ASN A 532 19.85 -26.17 -37.13
N GLY A 533 18.79 -25.48 -36.72
CA GLY A 533 17.49 -25.34 -37.35
C GLY A 533 16.43 -25.90 -36.38
N ASP A 534 15.69 -25.00 -35.73
CA ASP A 534 14.33 -25.22 -35.20
C ASP A 534 14.12 -26.20 -34.03
N LEU A 535 14.20 -25.70 -32.77
CA LEU A 535 13.70 -26.40 -31.57
C LEU A 535 13.38 -25.47 -30.36
N GLN A 536 13.16 -24.17 -30.57
CA GLN A 536 13.00 -23.18 -29.47
C GLN A 536 11.55 -22.79 -29.11
N SER A 537 10.53 -23.34 -29.76
CA SER A 537 9.14 -22.86 -29.57
C SER A 537 8.36 -23.54 -28.44
N THR A 538 8.78 -24.69 -27.93
CA THR A 538 7.99 -25.49 -26.96
C THR A 538 8.41 -25.30 -25.50
N GLU A 539 9.65 -24.92 -25.21
CA GLU A 539 10.09 -24.59 -23.84
C GLU A 539 9.64 -23.18 -23.42
N GLN A 540 9.62 -22.20 -24.33
CA GLN A 540 9.13 -20.85 -24.03
C GLN A 540 7.62 -20.81 -23.71
N GLN A 541 6.82 -21.69 -24.30
CA GLN A 541 5.38 -21.78 -24.00
C GLN A 541 5.09 -22.48 -22.66
N LYS A 542 5.91 -23.43 -22.22
CA LYS A 542 5.77 -24.07 -20.91
C LYS A 542 6.21 -23.15 -19.76
N ASP A 543 7.22 -22.31 -19.98
CA ASP A 543 7.64 -21.30 -19.00
C ASP A 543 6.62 -20.17 -18.85
N LEU A 544 5.84 -19.84 -19.89
CA LEU A 544 4.74 -18.86 -19.80
C LEU A 544 3.56 -19.37 -18.95
N ALA A 545 3.22 -20.66 -19.03
CA ALA A 545 2.15 -21.23 -18.21
C ALA A 545 2.51 -21.32 -16.71
N ALA A 546 3.79 -21.58 -16.39
CA ALA A 546 4.28 -21.57 -15.00
C ALA A 546 4.44 -20.14 -14.42
N ARG A 547 4.51 -19.12 -15.28
CA ARG A 547 4.59 -17.69 -14.90
C ARG A 547 3.25 -17.13 -14.40
N ASP A 548 2.12 -17.67 -14.84
CA ASP A 548 0.79 -17.17 -14.47
C ASP A 548 0.29 -17.68 -13.11
N GLU A 549 0.75 -18.84 -12.64
CA GLU A 549 0.40 -19.35 -11.28
C GLU A 549 1.05 -18.54 -10.15
N LEU A 550 2.16 -17.84 -10.41
CA LEU A 550 2.87 -17.03 -9.42
C LEU A 550 2.32 -15.60 -9.26
N VAL A 551 1.41 -15.17 -10.14
CA VAL A 551 0.75 -13.86 -10.07
C VAL A 551 -0.64 -13.95 -9.42
N ALA A 552 -1.16 -15.17 -9.22
CA ALA A 552 -2.49 -15.42 -8.67
C ALA A 552 -2.50 -15.97 -7.23
N GLY A 553 -1.41 -15.81 -6.48
CA GLY A 553 -1.23 -16.38 -5.14
C GLY A 553 -0.94 -15.37 -4.06
#